data_AF-A0A9W6GGZ6-F1
#
_entry.id   AF-A0A9W6GGZ6-F1
#
_cell.length_a   1.000
_cell.length_b   1.000
_cell.length_c   1.000
_cell.angle_alpha   90.00
_cell.angle_beta   90.00
_cell.angle_gamma   90.00
#
_symmetry.space_group_name_H-M   'P 1'
#
loop_
_entity.id
_entity.type
_entity.pdbx_description
1 polymer ?
#
loop_
_entity_poly.entity_id
_entity_poly.type
_entity_poly.pdbx_seq_one_letter_code
_entity_poly.pdbx_strand_id
1 'polypeptide(L)'
;MKRVLYLMLLLSAVSLGKGNFEASEAILETHFEIEYPSITDGNTKLEDIDYDLTISQNKALLELEIESVLGDENWSKLDKQVFEEVVLKLVRSIRAEMDNPDLEVSVFVKLDQDFKDYHLLFNKTY
;
A
#
# COMPACT_ATOMS: atom_id res chain seq x y z
N MET A 1 21.67 32.27 34.12
CA MET A 1 20.22 32.21 34.44
C MET A 1 19.57 33.38 33.70
N LYS A 2 18.55 33.32 32.84
CA LYS A 2 17.44 32.40 32.54
C LYS A 2 17.22 32.53 31.01
N ARG A 3 17.30 31.45 30.23
CA ARG A 3 16.17 30.67 29.70
C ARG A 3 15.13 31.49 28.90
N VAL A 4 15.07 31.18 27.59
CA VAL A 4 13.85 30.99 26.77
C VAL A 4 13.17 32.33 26.39
N LEU A 5 12.94 32.69 25.13
CA LEU A 5 11.94 32.11 24.24
C LEU A 5 11.84 32.96 22.96
N TYR A 6 12.48 32.64 21.84
CA TYR A 6 12.04 33.16 20.52
C TYR A 6 12.50 32.22 19.41
N LEU A 7 11.97 30.99 19.42
CA LEU A 7 12.00 30.07 18.28
C LEU A 7 10.55 29.65 17.99
N MET A 8 9.72 30.61 17.56
CA MET A 8 8.31 30.40 17.21
C MET A 8 7.99 31.03 15.84
N LEU A 9 8.83 30.82 14.84
CA LEU A 9 8.59 31.34 13.48
C LEU A 9 9.08 30.37 12.38
N LEU A 10 8.79 29.07 12.51
CA LEU A 10 9.05 28.07 11.45
C LEU A 10 7.92 27.05 11.24
N LEU A 11 6.67 27.38 11.59
CA LEU A 11 5.51 26.55 11.21
C LEU A 11 4.50 27.32 10.35
N SER A 12 4.98 28.28 9.58
CA SER A 12 4.24 28.82 8.45
C SER A 12 4.35 27.85 7.27
N ALA A 13 3.44 26.88 7.24
CA ALA A 13 2.85 26.24 6.05
C ALA A 13 2.53 24.77 6.32
N VAL A 14 1.32 24.49 6.83
CA VAL A 14 0.49 23.44 6.23
C VAL A 14 -0.94 23.94 6.32
N SER A 15 -1.47 24.43 5.20
CA SER A 15 -2.91 24.60 5.05
C SER A 15 -3.55 23.22 5.19
N LEU A 16 -4.14 22.94 6.35
CA LEU A 16 -5.07 21.84 6.56
C LEU A 16 -6.37 22.13 5.78
N GLY A 17 -6.29 22.04 4.46
CA GLY A 17 -7.42 22.04 3.56
C GLY A 17 -7.47 20.67 2.89
N LYS A 18 -8.57 19.93 3.10
CA LYS A 18 -8.94 18.68 2.39
C LYS A 18 -7.77 17.90 1.79
N GLY A 19 -7.17 17.05 2.64
CA GLY A 19 -6.35 15.87 2.32
C GLY A 19 -5.44 15.99 1.10
N ASN A 20 -4.16 16.29 1.33
CA ASN A 20 -3.14 16.05 0.32
C ASN A 20 -2.87 14.53 0.24
N PHE A 21 -3.86 13.77 -0.24
CA PHE A 21 -3.81 12.32 -0.33
C PHE A 21 -2.65 11.86 -1.21
N GLU A 22 -2.39 12.55 -2.32
CA GLU A 22 -1.29 12.27 -3.26
C GLU A 22 0.09 12.14 -2.59
N ALA A 23 0.38 12.99 -1.60
CA ALA A 23 1.64 12.89 -0.86
C ALA A 23 1.69 11.63 0.03
N SER A 24 0.58 11.29 0.71
CA SER A 24 0.50 10.09 1.54
C SER A 24 0.48 8.81 0.69
N GLU A 25 -0.18 8.83 -0.48
CA GLU A 25 -0.18 7.78 -1.49
C GLU A 25 1.27 7.44 -1.89
N ALA A 26 2.01 8.43 -2.40
CA ALA A 26 3.40 8.23 -2.84
C ALA A 26 4.33 7.76 -1.71
N ILE A 27 4.14 8.25 -0.48
CA ILE A 27 4.91 7.80 0.70
C ILE A 27 4.64 6.32 1.00
N LEU A 28 3.36 5.92 1.00
CA LEU A 28 2.95 4.55 1.30
C LEU A 28 3.37 3.58 0.21
N GLU A 29 3.20 3.93 -1.06
CA GLU A 29 3.66 3.13 -2.20
C GLU A 29 5.17 2.87 -2.11
N THR A 30 5.96 3.94 -1.96
CA THR A 30 7.42 3.83 -1.78
C THR A 30 7.78 2.97 -0.57
N HIS A 31 7.05 3.12 0.54
CA HIS A 31 7.27 2.31 1.73
C HIS A 31 6.95 0.83 1.49
N PHE A 32 5.88 0.52 0.76
CA PHE A 32 5.48 -0.85 0.43
C PHE A 32 6.46 -1.52 -0.52
N GLU A 33 6.96 -0.81 -1.53
CA GLU A 33 8.03 -1.30 -2.41
C GLU A 33 9.31 -1.65 -1.63
N ILE A 34 9.68 -0.85 -0.63
CA ILE A 34 10.90 -1.06 0.17
C ILE A 34 10.73 -2.21 1.17
N GLU A 35 9.62 -2.24 1.91
CA GLU A 35 9.40 -3.26 2.96
C GLU A 35 8.93 -4.60 2.39
N TYR A 36 8.16 -4.57 1.30
CA TYR A 36 7.57 -5.73 0.66
C TYR A 36 7.94 -5.80 -0.84
N PRO A 37 9.25 -5.80 -1.19
CA PRO A 37 9.69 -5.99 -2.59
C PRO A 37 9.34 -7.40 -3.11
N SER A 38 8.96 -8.30 -2.20
CA SER A 38 8.47 -9.63 -2.51
C SER A 38 7.63 -10.18 -1.37
N ILE A 39 6.72 -11.10 -1.68
CA ILE A 39 5.91 -11.83 -0.70
C ILE A 39 6.26 -13.31 -0.79
N THR A 40 6.69 -13.91 0.32
CA THR A 40 7.11 -15.33 0.36
C THR A 40 6.50 -16.08 1.54
N ASP A 41 6.15 -17.34 1.32
CA ASP A 41 5.76 -18.31 2.35
C ASP A 41 6.92 -19.23 2.78
N GLY A 42 8.14 -18.98 2.28
CA GLY A 42 9.33 -19.79 2.48
C GLY A 42 9.56 -20.88 1.42
N ASN A 43 8.53 -21.25 0.64
CA ASN A 43 8.62 -22.21 -0.47
C ASN A 43 8.40 -21.54 -1.83
N THR A 44 7.46 -20.61 -1.88
CA THR A 44 7.05 -19.83 -3.05
C THR A 44 7.32 -18.35 -2.80
N LYS A 45 7.60 -17.60 -3.86
CA LYS A 45 7.88 -16.16 -3.81
C LYS A 45 7.16 -15.45 -4.95
N LEU A 46 6.46 -14.36 -4.62
CA LEU A 46 6.00 -13.35 -5.57
C LEU A 46 7.03 -12.22 -5.56
N GLU A 47 7.54 -11.86 -6.72
CA GLU A 47 8.49 -10.77 -6.95
C GLU A 47 7.85 -9.78 -7.92
N ASP A 48 8.54 -8.65 -8.16
CA ASP A 48 8.13 -7.65 -9.15
C ASP A 48 6.67 -7.21 -8.93
N ILE A 49 6.42 -6.75 -7.69
CA ILE A 49 5.11 -6.29 -7.22
C ILE A 49 5.10 -4.77 -7.26
N ASP A 50 4.26 -4.21 -8.12
CA ASP A 50 3.97 -2.79 -8.15
C ASP A 50 2.76 -2.49 -7.25
N TYR A 51 2.86 -1.38 -6.51
CA TYR A 51 1.82 -0.92 -5.59
C TYR A 51 1.25 0.41 -6.08
N ASP A 52 -0.04 0.44 -6.38
CA ASP A 52 -0.78 1.68 -6.71
C ASP A 52 -1.85 1.90 -5.63
N LEU A 53 -1.82 3.07 -5.01
CA LEU A 53 -2.71 3.44 -3.92
C LEU A 53 -3.46 4.72 -4.27
N THR A 54 -4.79 4.60 -4.32
CA THR A 54 -5.69 5.77 -4.40
C THR A 54 -6.46 5.92 -3.09
N ILE A 55 -6.31 7.06 -2.44
CA ILE A 55 -6.97 7.40 -1.17
C ILE A 55 -8.03 8.48 -1.40
N SER A 56 -9.15 8.31 -0.71
CA SER A 56 -10.20 9.32 -0.61
C SER A 56 -10.67 9.41 0.83
N GLN A 57 -11.61 10.34 1.11
CA GLN A 57 -12.02 10.63 2.49
C GLN A 57 -12.45 9.41 3.32
N ASN A 58 -13.12 8.43 2.71
CA ASN A 58 -13.73 7.31 3.45
C ASN A 58 -13.26 5.93 2.97
N LYS A 59 -12.46 5.88 1.90
CA LYS A 59 -12.00 4.62 1.31
C LYS A 59 -10.61 4.79 0.73
N ALA A 60 -9.86 3.71 0.73
CA ALA A 60 -8.64 3.53 -0.06
C ALA A 60 -8.78 2.33 -0.99
N LEU A 61 -8.16 2.45 -2.16
CA LEU A 61 -8.02 1.40 -3.16
C LEU A 61 -6.53 1.10 -3.28
N LEU A 62 -6.12 -0.11 -2.91
CA LEU A 62 -4.76 -0.60 -3.08
C LEU A 62 -4.75 -1.67 -4.17
N GLU A 63 -4.00 -1.44 -5.23
CA GLU A 63 -3.79 -2.38 -6.32
C GLU A 63 -2.35 -2.91 -6.24
N LEU A 64 -2.22 -4.25 -6.25
CA LEU A 64 -0.95 -4.96 -6.35
C LEU A 64 -0.89 -5.58 -7.75
N GLU A 65 0.05 -5.14 -8.57
CA GLU A 65 0.27 -5.71 -9.90
C GLU A 65 1.53 -6.57 -9.85
N ILE A 66 1.41 -7.84 -10.27
CA ILE A 66 2.50 -8.83 -10.24
C ILE A 66 2.89 -9.14 -11.69
N GLU A 67 4.14 -8.91 -12.06
CA GLU A 67 4.60 -9.18 -13.43
C GLU A 67 4.51 -10.67 -13.82
N SER A 68 4.00 -10.93 -15.03
CA SER A 68 3.53 -12.25 -15.50
C SER A 68 4.61 -13.28 -15.85
N VAL A 69 5.92 -12.97 -15.89
CA VAL A 69 6.90 -13.92 -16.45
C VAL A 69 6.84 -15.29 -15.74
N LEU A 70 6.52 -15.30 -14.43
CA LEU A 70 6.19 -16.50 -13.65
C LEU A 70 4.99 -16.30 -12.69
N GLY A 71 4.30 -15.16 -12.76
CA GLY A 71 3.36 -14.69 -11.74
C GLY A 71 2.17 -15.63 -11.47
N ASP A 72 1.58 -16.26 -12.50
CA ASP A 72 0.42 -17.16 -12.32
C ASP A 72 0.79 -18.46 -11.60
N GLU A 73 1.93 -19.06 -11.94
CA GLU A 73 2.39 -20.29 -11.30
C GLU A 73 2.74 -20.04 -9.83
N ASN A 74 3.48 -18.97 -9.54
CA ASN A 74 3.84 -18.61 -8.17
C ASN A 74 2.63 -18.18 -7.36
N TRP A 75 1.69 -17.44 -7.95
CA TRP A 75 0.43 -17.14 -7.27
C TRP A 75 -0.30 -18.42 -6.88
N SER A 76 -0.48 -19.37 -7.80
CA SER A 76 -1.24 -20.59 -7.51
C SER A 76 -0.67 -21.42 -6.34
N LYS A 77 0.65 -21.38 -6.14
CA LYS A 77 1.37 -22.16 -5.11
C LYS A 77 1.56 -21.43 -3.78
N LEU A 78 1.48 -20.11 -3.78
CA LEU A 78 1.70 -19.31 -2.58
C LEU A 78 0.62 -19.59 -1.53
N ASP A 79 1.04 -19.78 -0.28
CA ASP A 79 0.16 -19.84 0.89
C ASP A 79 -0.63 -18.53 1.03
N LYS A 80 -1.95 -18.64 0.86
CA LYS A 80 -2.88 -17.50 0.90
C LYS A 80 -3.03 -16.89 2.29
N GLN A 81 -2.77 -17.66 3.34
CA GLN A 81 -2.78 -17.12 4.69
C GLN A 81 -1.60 -16.18 4.90
N VAL A 82 -0.39 -16.57 4.46
CA VAL A 82 0.80 -15.72 4.54
C VAL A 82 0.63 -14.44 3.71
N PHE A 83 0.08 -14.58 2.50
CA PHE A 83 -0.26 -13.42 1.66
C PHE A 83 -1.23 -12.47 2.38
N GLU A 84 -2.32 -13.00 2.95
CA GLU A 84 -3.31 -12.19 3.65
C GLU A 84 -2.74 -11.50 4.91
N GLU A 85 -1.81 -12.13 5.62
CA GLU A 85 -1.09 -11.48 6.73
C GLU A 85 -0.27 -10.26 6.28
N VAL A 86 0.33 -10.31 5.09
CA VAL A 86 1.02 -9.14 4.50
C VAL A 86 -0.01 -8.08 4.14
N VAL A 87 -1.09 -8.43 3.43
CA VAL A 87 -2.15 -7.48 3.07
C VAL A 87 -2.72 -6.76 4.31
N LEU A 88 -2.94 -7.49 5.41
CA LEU A 88 -3.40 -6.89 6.67
C LEU A 88 -2.41 -5.87 7.25
N LYS A 89 -1.10 -6.05 7.03
CA LYS A 89 -0.09 -5.04 7.43
C LYS A 89 -0.18 -3.80 6.55
N LEU A 90 -0.31 -3.97 5.23
CA LEU A 90 -0.49 -2.85 4.29
C LEU A 90 -1.73 -2.02 4.65
N VAL A 91 -2.86 -2.68 4.87
CA VAL A 91 -4.13 -2.05 5.30
C VAL A 91 -3.95 -1.27 6.60
N ARG A 92 -3.23 -1.82 7.58
CA ARG A 92 -2.95 -1.12 8.84
C ARG A 92 -2.07 0.11 8.64
N SER A 93 -1.07 0.04 7.76
CA SER A 93 -0.22 1.19 7.43
C SER A 93 -1.03 2.32 6.78
N ILE A 94 -1.92 1.99 5.83
CA ILE A 94 -2.82 2.97 5.20
C ILE A 94 -3.70 3.64 6.26
N ARG A 95 -4.37 2.85 7.11
CA ARG A 95 -5.23 3.38 8.19
C ARG A 95 -4.47 4.28 9.17
N ALA A 96 -3.23 3.92 9.49
CA ALA A 96 -2.37 4.67 10.39
C ALA A 96 -1.93 6.00 9.78
N GLU A 97 -1.48 6.01 8.53
CA GLU A 97 -1.10 7.23 7.80
C GLU A 97 -2.28 8.20 7.67
N MET A 98 -3.48 7.65 7.46
CA MET A 98 -4.71 8.44 7.32
C MET A 98 -5.34 8.86 8.65
N ASP A 99 -4.77 8.44 9.79
CA ASP A 99 -5.35 8.61 11.13
C ASP A 99 -6.84 8.20 11.18
N ASN A 100 -7.19 7.13 10.46
CA ASN A 100 -8.56 6.64 10.33
C ASN A 100 -8.59 5.11 10.44
N PRO A 101 -8.82 4.56 11.66
CA PRO A 101 -8.86 3.11 11.88
C PRO A 101 -10.05 2.42 11.19
N ASP A 102 -11.11 3.17 10.87
CA ASP A 102 -12.33 2.67 10.23
C ASP A 102 -12.33 2.92 8.71
N LEU A 103 -11.21 3.39 8.14
CA LEU A 103 -11.09 3.57 6.69
C LEU A 103 -11.29 2.23 5.99
N GLU A 104 -12.23 2.19 5.07
CA GLU A 104 -12.48 1.02 4.23
C GLU A 104 -11.32 0.89 3.23
N VAL A 105 -10.65 -0.28 3.19
CA VAL A 105 -9.54 -0.50 2.25
C VAL A 105 -9.88 -1.67 1.34
N SER A 106 -10.07 -1.40 0.05
CA SER A 106 -10.26 -2.44 -0.95
C SER A 106 -8.93 -2.78 -1.60
N VAL A 107 -8.57 -4.06 -1.58
CA VAL A 107 -7.29 -4.57 -2.10
C VAL A 107 -7.54 -5.45 -3.30
N PHE A 108 -6.91 -5.12 -4.42
CA PHE A 108 -6.97 -5.86 -5.68
C PHE A 108 -5.58 -6.40 -6.01
N VAL A 109 -5.50 -7.65 -6.43
CA VAL A 109 -4.25 -8.23 -6.93
C VAL A 109 -4.48 -8.64 -8.38
N LYS A 110 -3.63 -8.15 -9.26
CA LYS A 110 -3.69 -8.40 -10.69
C LYS A 110 -2.40 -9.05 -11.16
N LEU A 111 -2.51 -9.97 -12.12
CA LEU A 111 -1.36 -10.33 -12.95
C LEU A 111 -1.34 -9.42 -14.15
N ASP A 112 -0.22 -8.73 -14.35
CA ASP A 112 0.04 -8.00 -15.58
C ASP A 112 0.56 -8.98 -16.64
N GLN A 113 -0.31 -9.39 -17.56
CA GLN A 113 0.07 -10.21 -18.71
C GLN A 113 0.42 -9.29 -19.88
N ASP A 114 1.53 -9.59 -20.56
CA ASP A 114 2.19 -8.81 -21.63
C ASP A 114 1.31 -8.16 -22.72
N PHE A 115 0.00 -8.44 -22.80
CA PHE A 115 -0.91 -7.83 -23.75
C PHE A 115 -2.32 -7.59 -23.17
N LYS A 116 -2.54 -6.39 -22.64
CA LYS A 116 -3.83 -5.67 -22.47
C LYS A 116 -4.92 -6.25 -21.55
N ASP A 117 -4.82 -7.50 -21.12
CA ASP A 117 -5.81 -8.12 -20.24
C ASP A 117 -5.14 -8.50 -18.90
N TYR A 118 -5.53 -7.81 -17.82
CA TYR A 118 -5.12 -8.19 -16.48
C TYR A 118 -5.96 -9.37 -15.98
N HIS A 119 -5.32 -10.32 -15.29
CA HIS A 119 -6.05 -11.38 -14.59
C HIS A 119 -6.24 -11.01 -13.12
N LEU A 120 -7.48 -10.78 -12.68
CA LEU A 120 -7.78 -10.51 -11.28
C LEU A 120 -7.62 -11.79 -10.46
N LEU A 121 -6.64 -11.78 -9.56
CA LEU A 121 -6.29 -12.91 -8.69
C LEU A 121 -6.97 -12.88 -7.34
N PHE A 122 -7.17 -11.67 -6.81
CA PHE A 122 -7.67 -11.44 -5.47
C PHE A 122 -8.41 -10.11 -5.41
N ASN A 123 -9.52 -10.08 -4.70
CA ASN A 123 -10.24 -8.86 -4.36
C ASN A 123 -10.87 -9.04 -2.97
N LYS A 124 -10.54 -8.15 -2.04
CA LYS A 124 -11.16 -8.12 -0.72
C LYS A 124 -11.16 -6.71 -0.14
N THR A 125 -12.25 -6.38 0.53
CA THR A 125 -12.39 -5.15 1.32
C THR A 125 -12.19 -5.46 2.81
N TYR A 126 -11.42 -4.60 3.48
CA TYR A 126 -11.07 -4.68 4.89
C TYR A 126 -11.59 -3.49 5.68
#